data_AF-A0A960YR66-F1
#
_entry.id   AF-A0A960YR66-F1
#
_cell.length_a   1.000
_cell.length_b   1.000
_cell.length_c   1.000
_cell.angle_alpha   90.00
_cell.angle_beta   90.00
_cell.angle_gamma   90.00
#
_symmetry.space_group_name_H-M   'P 1'
#
loop_
_entity.id
_entity.type
_entity.pdbx_description
1 polymer ?
#
loop_
_entity_poly.entity_id
_entity_poly.type
_entity_poly.pdbx_seq_one_letter_code
_entity_poly.pdbx_strand_id
1 'polypeptide(L)'
;MNPFAAHPVIEDYNLIKRYFRNYETSHSKSRMRDFRKFARMIQEAGYVVAFDFVGSVNFGQADSNSDVDFVLYLACEKDYAGECDETHCRTKFQIENLLIRTLIREYVVRPYEIQVVDCLNLHLLDRELEKGDPMSPALFRFAFYRSICRCVNARVLKPYLNRLMANPALVEGLRSELGAVFDGLNRWSPHSISFSKYKSRLEDLDVRIPDSMLEKIRSHLDFGKDHMAEGI
;
A
#
# COMPACT_ATOMS: atom_id res chain seq x y z
N MET A 1 5.70 -15.95 7.82
CA MET A 1 6.02 -15.34 6.51
C MET A 1 4.68 -15.03 5.83
N ASN A 2 4.52 -13.90 5.13
CA ASN A 2 3.26 -13.60 4.41
C ASN A 2 3.21 -14.50 3.14
N PRO A 3 2.30 -15.49 3.06
CA PRO A 3 2.26 -16.48 1.97
C PRO A 3 1.89 -15.84 0.64
N PHE A 4 1.17 -14.72 0.67
CA PHE A 4 0.85 -13.94 -0.52
C PHE A 4 2.11 -13.33 -1.13
N ALA A 5 3.12 -12.98 -0.31
CA ALA A 5 4.38 -12.42 -0.81
C ALA A 5 5.23 -13.42 -1.64
N ALA A 6 4.90 -14.71 -1.58
CA ALA A 6 5.58 -15.78 -2.33
C ALA A 6 4.96 -16.04 -3.72
N HIS A 7 3.90 -15.33 -4.10
CA HIS A 7 3.39 -15.40 -5.47
C HIS A 7 4.42 -14.78 -6.44
N PRO A 8 4.77 -15.42 -7.58
CA PRO A 8 5.88 -14.97 -8.44
C PRO A 8 5.82 -13.49 -8.84
N VAL A 9 4.65 -13.01 -9.28
CA VAL A 9 4.44 -11.60 -9.67
C VAL A 9 4.67 -10.63 -8.50
N ILE A 10 4.26 -11.04 -7.28
CA ILE A 10 4.40 -10.24 -6.07
C ILE A 10 5.85 -10.23 -5.59
N GLU A 11 6.53 -11.37 -5.73
CA GLU A 11 7.94 -11.51 -5.41
C GLU A 11 8.79 -10.61 -6.31
N ASP A 12 8.56 -10.63 -7.62
CA ASP A 12 9.25 -9.76 -8.58
C ASP A 12 8.96 -8.28 -8.32
N TYR A 13 7.71 -7.90 -8.09
CA TYR A 13 7.35 -6.54 -7.69
C TYR A 13 8.12 -6.11 -6.43
N ASN A 14 8.16 -6.97 -5.41
CA ASN A 14 8.86 -6.71 -4.16
C ASN A 14 10.39 -6.67 -4.34
N LEU A 15 10.94 -7.43 -5.27
CA LEU A 15 12.36 -7.40 -5.62
C LEU A 15 12.71 -6.03 -6.25
N ILE A 16 11.95 -5.60 -7.25
CA ILE A 16 12.13 -4.28 -7.89
C ILE A 16 11.98 -3.16 -6.85
N LYS A 17 10.93 -3.21 -6.04
CA LYS A 17 10.71 -2.24 -4.94
C LYS A 17 11.89 -2.21 -3.97
N ARG A 18 12.42 -3.36 -3.55
CA ARG A 18 13.60 -3.43 -2.67
C ARG A 18 14.82 -2.79 -3.32
N TYR A 19 15.04 -3.03 -4.61
CA TYR A 19 16.14 -2.41 -5.36
C TYR A 19 16.07 -0.88 -5.29
N PHE A 20 14.94 -0.27 -5.65
CA PHE A 20 14.78 1.18 -5.56
C PHE A 20 14.91 1.71 -4.12
N ARG A 21 14.45 0.94 -3.13
CA ARG A 21 14.59 1.33 -1.71
C ARG A 21 16.03 1.30 -1.19
N ASN A 22 16.96 0.63 -1.86
CA ASN A 22 18.39 0.74 -1.50
C ASN A 22 18.92 2.15 -1.74
N TYR A 23 18.30 2.88 -2.67
CA TYR A 23 18.60 4.28 -3.00
C TYR A 23 17.53 5.22 -2.43
N GLU A 24 16.98 4.90 -1.26
CA GLU A 24 15.87 5.64 -0.68
C GLU A 24 16.24 7.12 -0.40
N THR A 25 15.43 8.02 -0.94
CA THR A 25 15.62 9.47 -0.84
C THR A 25 15.40 9.99 0.59
N SER A 26 15.99 11.15 0.89
CA SER A 26 15.75 11.85 2.16
C SER A 26 14.29 12.23 2.35
N HIS A 27 13.58 12.61 1.27
CA HIS A 27 12.16 12.93 1.29
C HIS A 27 11.29 11.73 1.66
N SER A 28 11.53 10.55 1.07
CA SER A 28 10.82 9.32 1.47
C SER A 28 11.09 8.95 2.93
N LYS A 29 12.34 9.05 3.39
CA LYS A 29 12.70 8.81 4.80
C LYS A 29 11.98 9.77 5.75
N SER A 30 11.89 11.06 5.39
CA SER A 30 11.19 12.07 6.18
C SER A 30 9.70 11.75 6.30
N ARG A 31 9.00 11.57 5.17
CA ARG A 31 7.56 11.28 5.15
C ARG A 31 7.21 10.05 5.99
N MET A 32 8.02 8.99 5.91
CA MET A 32 7.85 7.80 6.74
C MET A 32 8.07 8.06 8.24
N ARG A 33 8.96 8.99 8.60
CA ARG A 33 9.17 9.39 9.99
C ARG A 33 7.99 10.22 10.49
N ASP A 34 7.50 11.13 9.66
CA ASP A 34 6.37 12.02 9.95
C ASP A 34 5.13 11.18 10.22
N PHE A 35 4.78 10.23 9.34
CA PHE A 35 3.63 9.36 9.57
C PHE A 35 3.78 8.40 10.76
N ARG A 36 5.01 7.99 11.13
CA ARG A 36 5.22 7.26 12.40
C ARG A 36 4.94 8.14 13.62
N LYS A 37 5.23 9.44 13.54
CA LYS A 37 4.86 10.40 14.58
C LYS A 37 3.35 10.63 14.58
N PHE A 38 2.74 10.83 13.42
CA PHE A 38 1.30 11.06 13.29
C PHE A 38 0.49 9.87 13.81
N ALA A 39 0.87 8.64 13.44
CA ALA A 39 0.21 7.44 13.94
C ALA A 39 0.19 7.37 15.47
N ARG A 40 1.29 7.76 16.13
CA ARG A 40 1.37 7.80 17.60
C ARG A 40 0.45 8.87 18.19
N MET A 41 0.49 10.09 17.65
CA MET A 41 -0.34 11.21 18.14
C MET A 41 -1.84 10.95 17.93
N ILE A 42 -2.22 10.38 16.79
CA ILE A 42 -3.61 9.99 16.49
C ILE A 42 -4.07 8.89 17.45
N GLN A 43 -3.18 7.94 17.77
CA GLN A 43 -3.44 6.90 18.75
C GLN A 43 -3.57 7.42 20.18
N GLU A 44 -2.74 8.39 20.58
CA GLU A 44 -2.84 9.08 21.87
C GLU A 44 -4.15 9.87 21.99
N ALA A 45 -4.70 10.37 20.87
CA ALA A 45 -6.02 10.99 20.80
C ALA A 45 -7.18 9.98 20.83
N GLY A 46 -6.91 8.68 20.96
CA GLY A 46 -7.92 7.62 21.11
C GLY A 46 -8.34 6.94 19.81
N TYR A 47 -7.74 7.28 18.66
CA TYR A 47 -8.09 6.69 17.37
C TYR A 47 -7.15 5.53 17.01
N VAL A 48 -7.72 4.45 16.47
CA VAL A 48 -6.91 3.34 15.94
C VAL A 48 -6.62 3.61 14.47
N VAL A 49 -5.35 3.78 14.11
CA VAL A 49 -4.93 4.00 12.71
C VAL A 49 -3.68 3.23 12.30
N ALA A 50 -3.64 2.81 11.05
CA ALA A 50 -2.42 2.37 10.38
C ALA A 50 -2.41 2.82 8.92
N PHE A 51 -1.24 2.78 8.29
CA PHE A 51 -1.05 3.27 6.92
C PHE A 51 -0.26 2.26 6.11
N ASP A 52 -0.69 1.99 4.90
CA ASP A 52 0.11 1.28 3.89
C ASP A 52 0.39 2.21 2.71
N PHE A 53 1.65 2.60 2.54
CA PHE A 53 2.06 3.51 1.49
C PHE A 53 2.13 2.81 0.14
N VAL A 54 1.67 3.50 -0.89
CA VAL A 54 1.81 3.13 -2.30
C VAL A 54 2.68 4.18 -3.02
N GLY A 55 2.87 4.03 -4.33
CA GLY A 55 3.57 5.02 -5.14
C GLY A 55 5.01 5.33 -4.69
N SER A 56 5.40 6.59 -4.79
CA SER A 56 6.79 7.02 -4.63
C SER A 56 7.36 6.73 -3.24
N VAL A 57 6.56 6.87 -2.18
CA VAL A 57 6.98 6.60 -0.79
C VAL A 57 7.14 5.09 -0.55
N ASN A 58 6.33 4.25 -1.20
CA ASN A 58 6.49 2.79 -1.17
C ASN A 58 7.81 2.33 -1.79
N PHE A 59 8.20 2.93 -2.92
CA PHE A 59 9.46 2.66 -3.62
C PHE A 59 10.67 3.38 -3.01
N GLY A 60 10.45 4.31 -2.08
CA GLY A 60 11.53 5.10 -1.48
C GLY A 60 12.08 6.19 -2.40
N GLN A 61 11.32 6.59 -3.42
CA GLN A 61 11.75 7.46 -4.49
C GLN A 61 11.00 8.80 -4.51
N ALA A 62 10.43 9.24 -3.39
CA ALA A 62 9.74 10.53 -3.32
C ALA A 62 10.74 11.69 -3.45
N ASP A 63 10.33 12.79 -4.07
CA ASP A 63 11.05 14.06 -4.12
C ASP A 63 10.28 15.17 -3.38
N SER A 64 10.66 16.43 -3.57
CA SER A 64 9.98 17.57 -2.94
C SER A 64 8.55 17.78 -3.43
N ASN A 65 8.25 17.39 -4.66
CA ASN A 65 6.97 17.66 -5.34
C ASN A 65 6.06 16.43 -5.37
N SER A 66 6.54 15.29 -4.87
CA SER A 66 5.77 14.05 -4.84
C SER A 66 4.65 14.16 -3.82
N ASP A 67 3.50 13.57 -4.09
CA ASP A 67 2.44 13.44 -3.08
C ASP A 67 2.70 12.21 -2.19
N VAL A 68 1.91 12.07 -1.13
CA VAL A 68 1.93 10.90 -0.25
C VAL A 68 0.64 10.11 -0.40
N ASP A 69 0.74 9.03 -1.16
CA ASP A 69 -0.35 8.08 -1.41
C ASP A 69 -0.34 6.95 -0.39
N PHE A 70 -1.47 6.69 0.27
CA PHE A 70 -1.58 5.60 1.24
C PHE A 70 -2.99 5.02 1.37
N VAL A 71 -3.04 3.75 1.75
CA VAL A 71 -4.23 3.07 2.25
C VAL A 71 -4.36 3.37 3.73
N LEU A 72 -5.53 3.83 4.15
CA LEU A 72 -5.86 4.14 5.52
C LEU A 72 -6.59 2.96 6.18
N TYR A 73 -6.04 2.47 7.28
CA TYR A 73 -6.76 1.54 8.16
C TYR A 73 -7.24 2.30 9.38
N LEU A 74 -8.52 2.17 9.71
CA LEU A 74 -9.10 2.78 10.89
C LEU A 74 -10.26 1.93 11.43
N ALA A 75 -10.62 2.15 12.69
CA ALA A 75 -11.90 1.69 13.21
C ALA A 75 -12.93 2.80 12.96
N CYS A 76 -13.97 2.52 12.18
CA CYS A 76 -15.13 3.42 12.11
C CYS A 76 -15.92 3.35 13.43
N GLU A 77 -17.08 3.99 13.47
CA GLU A 77 -18.00 4.01 14.58
C GLU A 77 -18.32 2.57 15.07
N LYS A 78 -18.51 2.41 16.39
CA LYS A 78 -18.53 1.11 17.09
C LYS A 78 -19.48 0.08 16.47
N ASP A 79 -20.64 0.52 16.00
CA ASP A 79 -21.69 -0.36 15.45
C ASP A 79 -21.67 -0.42 13.92
N TYR A 80 -20.59 0.07 13.30
CA TYR A 80 -20.44 0.11 11.85
C TYR A 80 -19.29 -0.78 11.36
N ALA A 81 -19.65 -1.87 10.69
CA ALA A 81 -18.75 -2.84 10.07
C ALA A 81 -18.94 -2.89 8.54
N GLY A 82 -19.23 -1.75 7.91
CA GLY A 82 -19.28 -1.58 6.46
C GLY A 82 -18.03 -0.91 5.89
N GLU A 83 -18.08 -0.59 4.60
CA GLU A 83 -17.01 0.14 3.88
C GLU A 83 -16.82 1.55 4.43
N CYS A 84 -15.63 2.12 4.25
CA CYS A 84 -15.36 3.49 4.70
C CYS A 84 -16.05 4.55 3.81
N ASP A 85 -17.35 4.73 3.97
CA ASP A 85 -18.12 5.78 3.29
C ASP A 85 -18.24 7.06 4.16
N GLU A 86 -18.55 8.19 3.51
CA GLU A 86 -18.63 9.50 4.16
C GLU A 86 -19.83 9.61 5.13
N THR A 87 -20.88 8.84 4.90
CA THR A 87 -22.13 8.87 5.68
C THR A 87 -22.01 8.16 7.02
N HIS A 88 -21.36 6.99 7.04
CA HIS A 88 -21.35 6.08 8.18
C HIS A 88 -19.99 6.01 8.89
N CYS A 89 -18.91 6.48 8.24
CA CYS A 89 -17.57 6.49 8.81
C CYS A 89 -17.03 7.91 9.00
N ARG A 90 -17.60 8.68 9.94
CA ARG A 90 -17.14 10.07 10.20
C ARG A 90 -15.72 10.11 10.73
N THR A 91 -15.29 9.03 11.38
CA THR A 91 -13.90 8.83 11.84
C THR A 91 -12.90 8.97 10.69
N LYS A 92 -13.23 8.51 9.47
CA LYS A 92 -12.39 8.72 8.27
C LYS A 92 -12.18 10.21 8.01
N PHE A 93 -13.27 10.97 7.96
CA PHE A 93 -13.20 12.41 7.72
C PHE A 93 -12.37 13.13 8.80
N GLN A 94 -12.56 12.78 10.07
CA GLN A 94 -11.78 13.34 11.17
C GLN A 94 -10.29 13.04 11.04
N ILE A 95 -9.92 11.79 10.76
CA ILE A 95 -8.50 11.41 10.62
C ILE A 95 -7.88 12.08 9.39
N GLU A 96 -8.52 11.95 8.23
CA GLU A 96 -7.98 12.43 6.96
C GLU A 96 -7.94 13.95 6.88
N ASN A 97 -9.11 14.60 7.02
CA ASN A 97 -9.25 16.03 6.72
C ASN A 97 -8.91 16.94 7.89
N LEU A 98 -9.07 16.45 9.13
CA LEU A 98 -8.75 17.24 10.31
C LEU A 98 -7.35 16.87 10.82
N LEU A 99 -7.13 15.64 11.28
CA LEU A 99 -5.91 15.29 12.02
C LEU A 99 -4.67 15.26 11.12
N ILE A 100 -4.65 14.44 10.06
CA ILE A 100 -3.45 14.28 9.22
C ILE A 100 -3.09 15.61 8.53
N ARG A 101 -4.07 16.28 7.92
CA ARG A 101 -3.82 17.58 7.26
C ARG A 101 -3.31 18.65 8.24
N THR A 102 -3.85 18.71 9.46
CA THR A 102 -3.35 19.63 10.49
C THR A 102 -1.94 19.25 10.92
N LEU A 103 -1.68 17.96 11.18
CA LEU A 103 -0.37 17.48 11.59
C LEU A 103 0.71 17.77 10.52
N ILE A 104 0.37 17.66 9.24
CA ILE A 104 1.27 18.03 8.15
C ILE A 104 1.58 19.53 8.19
N ARG A 105 0.55 20.38 8.30
CA ARG A 105 0.73 21.84 8.35
C ARG A 105 1.57 22.30 9.54
N GLU A 106 1.35 21.71 10.71
CA GLU A 106 1.97 22.15 11.96
C GLU A 106 3.38 21.57 12.19
N TYR A 107 3.64 20.32 11.76
CA TYR A 107 4.87 19.62 12.13
C TYR A 107 5.83 19.33 10.97
N VAL A 108 5.41 19.52 9.71
CA VAL A 108 6.27 19.27 8.56
C VAL A 108 6.82 20.58 8.04
N VAL A 109 8.15 20.70 8.01
CA VAL A 109 8.87 21.92 7.58
C VAL A 109 8.45 22.37 6.17
N ARG A 110 8.23 21.41 5.27
CA ARG A 110 7.69 21.63 3.93
C ARG A 110 6.46 20.74 3.74
N PRO A 111 5.25 21.28 3.96
CA PRO A 111 4.01 20.55 3.76
C PRO A 111 3.95 19.96 2.35
N TYR A 112 3.36 18.77 2.27
CA TYR A 112 3.15 18.03 1.02
C TYR A 112 1.70 17.57 0.97
N GLU A 113 1.19 17.31 -0.24
CA GLU A 113 -0.15 16.79 -0.41
C GLU A 113 -0.24 15.31 -0.04
N ILE A 114 -1.44 14.92 0.35
CA ILE A 114 -1.80 13.54 0.68
C ILE A 114 -2.95 13.08 -0.19
N GLN A 115 -2.94 11.79 -0.49
CA GLN A 115 -4.06 11.12 -1.12
C GLN A 115 -4.34 9.79 -0.41
N VAL A 116 -5.55 9.66 0.14
CA VAL A 116 -6.05 8.37 0.62
C VAL A 116 -6.53 7.58 -0.59
N VAL A 117 -5.76 6.57 -1.00
CA VAL A 117 -6.09 5.78 -2.19
C VAL A 117 -7.16 4.74 -1.92
N ASP A 118 -7.23 4.27 -0.68
CA ASP A 118 -8.28 3.37 -0.20
C ASP A 118 -8.40 3.48 1.33
N CYS A 119 -9.54 3.07 1.88
CA CYS A 119 -9.76 2.96 3.31
C CYS A 119 -10.35 1.60 3.67
N LEU A 120 -9.74 0.94 4.66
CA LEU A 120 -10.21 -0.32 5.21
C LEU A 120 -10.66 -0.14 6.66
N ASN A 121 -11.95 -0.36 6.88
CA ASN A 121 -12.55 -0.37 8.21
C ASN A 121 -12.15 -1.66 8.95
N LEU A 122 -11.49 -1.51 10.09
CA LEU A 122 -11.03 -2.62 10.91
C LEU A 122 -12.20 -3.46 11.46
N HIS A 123 -13.36 -2.86 11.74
CA HIS A 123 -14.55 -3.61 12.15
C HIS A 123 -15.11 -4.49 11.03
N LEU A 124 -15.05 -4.01 9.77
CA LEU A 124 -15.39 -4.82 8.61
C LEU A 124 -14.40 -5.99 8.48
N LEU A 125 -13.10 -5.74 8.59
CA LEU A 125 -12.09 -6.80 8.53
C LEU A 125 -12.29 -7.84 9.64
N ASP A 126 -12.62 -7.42 10.86
CA ASP A 126 -12.91 -8.35 11.95
C ASP A 126 -14.07 -9.29 11.60
N ARG A 127 -15.17 -8.73 11.10
CA ARG A 127 -16.36 -9.49 10.68
C ARG A 127 -16.08 -10.43 9.52
N GLU A 128 -15.35 -9.97 8.51
CA GLU A 128 -15.06 -10.80 7.33
C GLU A 128 -14.07 -11.93 7.66
N LEU A 129 -13.11 -11.69 8.58
CA LEU A 129 -12.24 -12.74 9.10
C LEU A 129 -13.00 -13.80 9.92
N GLU A 130 -14.08 -13.41 10.61
CA GLU A 130 -14.95 -14.37 11.33
C GLU A 130 -15.76 -15.23 10.36
N LYS A 131 -16.30 -14.62 9.29
CA LYS A 131 -17.01 -15.35 8.23
C LYS A 131 -16.09 -16.32 7.49
N GLY A 132 -14.84 -15.93 7.27
CA GLY A 132 -13.85 -16.74 6.58
C GLY A 132 -14.14 -16.96 5.10
N ASP A 133 -14.82 -16.01 4.45
CA ASP A 133 -15.16 -16.07 3.03
C ASP A 133 -13.95 -15.66 2.15
N PRO A 134 -13.39 -16.57 1.33
CA PRO A 134 -12.28 -16.24 0.43
C PRO A 134 -12.65 -15.26 -0.68
N MET A 135 -13.94 -15.04 -0.94
CA MET A 135 -14.40 -14.06 -1.91
C MET A 135 -14.62 -12.66 -1.32
N SER A 136 -14.33 -12.47 -0.02
CA SER A 136 -14.51 -11.18 0.66
C SER A 136 -13.60 -10.10 0.07
N PRO A 137 -14.17 -9.01 -0.53
CA PRO A 137 -13.36 -7.94 -1.13
C PRO A 137 -12.47 -7.22 -0.12
N ALA A 138 -12.91 -7.10 1.15
CA ALA A 138 -12.12 -6.48 2.20
C ALA A 138 -10.88 -7.31 2.57
N LEU A 139 -11.04 -8.64 2.70
CA LEU A 139 -9.92 -9.55 2.97
C LEU A 139 -8.94 -9.60 1.81
N PHE A 140 -9.46 -9.60 0.58
CA PHE A 140 -8.66 -9.52 -0.63
C PHE A 140 -7.80 -8.26 -0.64
N ARG A 141 -8.41 -7.07 -0.50
CA ARG A 141 -7.68 -5.79 -0.47
C ARG A 141 -6.66 -5.76 0.67
N PHE A 142 -7.03 -6.24 1.86
CA PHE A 142 -6.10 -6.34 2.97
C PHE A 142 -4.90 -7.24 2.65
N ALA A 143 -5.13 -8.47 2.18
CA ALA A 143 -4.06 -9.40 1.79
C ALA A 143 -3.15 -8.81 0.70
N PHE A 144 -3.75 -8.17 -0.30
CA PHE A 144 -3.06 -7.48 -1.37
C PHE A 144 -2.14 -6.37 -0.84
N TYR A 145 -2.67 -5.40 -0.11
CA TYR A 145 -1.88 -4.28 0.41
C TYR A 145 -0.78 -4.74 1.37
N ARG A 146 -1.06 -5.72 2.23
CA ARG A 146 -0.06 -6.31 3.13
C ARG A 146 1.09 -6.99 2.39
N SER A 147 0.91 -7.33 1.12
CA SER A 147 1.90 -8.03 0.31
C SER A 147 2.82 -7.10 -0.48
N ILE A 148 2.36 -5.90 -0.83
CA ILE A 148 3.10 -4.98 -1.71
C ILE A 148 3.40 -3.60 -1.13
N CYS A 149 2.72 -3.20 -0.04
CA CYS A 149 2.88 -1.87 0.51
C CYS A 149 3.96 -1.79 1.58
N ARG A 150 4.33 -0.57 1.93
CA ARG A 150 5.20 -0.25 3.07
C ARG A 150 4.33 0.25 4.21
N CYS A 151 4.42 -0.40 5.37
CA CYS A 151 3.51 -0.12 6.48
C CYS A 151 4.06 0.88 7.50
N VAL A 152 3.18 1.72 8.03
CA VAL A 152 3.34 2.43 9.31
C VAL A 152 2.27 1.95 10.28
N ASN A 153 2.68 1.75 11.53
CA ASN A 153 1.87 1.20 12.62
C ASN A 153 1.37 -0.24 12.38
N ALA A 154 2.24 -1.10 11.84
CA ALA A 154 1.96 -2.51 11.58
C ALA A 154 1.48 -3.30 12.82
N ARG A 155 1.70 -2.79 14.04
CA ARG A 155 1.21 -3.39 15.28
C ARG A 155 -0.32 -3.50 15.28
N VAL A 156 -1.03 -2.49 14.75
CA VAL A 156 -2.49 -2.47 14.64
C VAL A 156 -2.98 -3.57 13.69
N LEU A 157 -2.25 -3.83 12.60
CA LEU A 157 -2.65 -4.79 11.57
C LEU A 157 -2.23 -6.23 11.87
N LYS A 158 -1.27 -6.42 12.79
CA LYS A 158 -0.70 -7.73 13.11
C LYS A 158 -1.75 -8.75 13.58
N PRO A 159 -2.73 -8.43 14.44
CA PRO A 159 -3.77 -9.38 14.85
C PRO A 159 -4.61 -9.87 13.66
N TYR A 160 -5.02 -8.97 12.77
CA TYR A 160 -5.79 -9.28 11.55
C TYR A 160 -5.00 -10.20 10.62
N LEU A 161 -3.73 -9.87 10.37
CA LEU A 161 -2.86 -10.71 9.56
C LEU A 161 -2.66 -12.10 10.19
N ASN A 162 -2.46 -12.18 11.50
CA ASN A 162 -2.31 -13.46 12.18
C ASN A 162 -3.57 -14.32 12.09
N ARG A 163 -4.77 -13.73 12.23
CA ARG A 163 -6.05 -14.45 12.09
C ARG A 163 -6.27 -14.94 10.66
N LEU A 164 -5.98 -14.10 9.67
CA LEU A 164 -5.99 -14.48 8.25
C LEU A 164 -5.07 -15.69 8.02
N MET A 165 -3.85 -15.62 8.55
CA MET A 165 -2.84 -16.66 8.42
C MET A 165 -3.15 -17.95 9.16
N ALA A 166 -3.97 -17.89 10.19
CA ALA A 166 -4.39 -19.06 10.95
C ALA A 166 -5.45 -19.91 10.21
N ASN A 167 -5.97 -19.43 9.08
CA ASN A 167 -6.94 -20.15 8.25
C ASN A 167 -6.32 -20.48 6.87
N PRO A 168 -5.71 -21.67 6.70
CA PRO A 168 -5.07 -22.06 5.44
C PRO A 168 -6.01 -22.10 4.24
N ALA A 169 -7.28 -22.50 4.44
CA ALA A 169 -8.26 -22.56 3.36
C ALA A 169 -8.61 -21.17 2.83
N LEU A 170 -8.76 -20.20 3.74
CA LEU A 170 -8.97 -18.80 3.39
C LEU A 170 -7.75 -18.21 2.66
N VAL A 171 -6.54 -18.51 3.14
CA VAL A 171 -5.29 -18.10 2.47
C VAL A 171 -5.21 -18.66 1.06
N GLU A 172 -5.52 -19.94 0.87
CA GLU A 172 -5.47 -20.58 -0.45
C GLU A 172 -6.50 -19.97 -1.41
N GLY A 173 -7.74 -19.78 -0.96
CA GLY A 173 -8.79 -19.17 -1.78
C GLY A 173 -8.48 -17.72 -2.16
N LEU A 174 -7.91 -16.91 -1.25
CA LEU A 174 -7.48 -15.56 -1.60
C LEU A 174 -6.31 -15.55 -2.58
N ARG A 175 -5.41 -16.54 -2.49
CA ARG A 175 -4.24 -16.62 -3.37
C ARG A 175 -4.61 -16.89 -4.82
N SER A 176 -5.61 -17.73 -5.09
CA SER A 176 -6.08 -17.98 -6.45
C SER A 176 -6.62 -16.71 -7.12
N GLU A 177 -7.35 -15.89 -6.37
CA GLU A 177 -7.90 -14.62 -6.86
C GLU A 177 -6.83 -13.53 -7.01
N LEU A 178 -5.82 -13.52 -6.13
CA LEU A 178 -4.73 -12.52 -6.17
C LEU A 178 -3.94 -12.62 -7.48
N GLY A 179 -3.66 -13.84 -7.97
CA GLY A 179 -2.96 -14.03 -9.23
C GLY A 179 -3.60 -13.27 -10.39
N ALA A 180 -4.92 -13.45 -10.57
CA ALA A 180 -5.67 -12.81 -11.66
C ALA A 180 -5.67 -11.28 -11.58
N VAL A 181 -5.74 -10.70 -10.38
CA VAL A 181 -5.72 -9.24 -10.20
C VAL A 181 -4.31 -8.66 -10.40
N PHE A 182 -3.26 -9.38 -9.98
CA PHE A 182 -1.88 -8.95 -10.25
C PHE A 182 -1.57 -8.97 -11.75
N ASP A 183 -2.09 -9.95 -12.48
CA ASP A 183 -2.03 -9.96 -13.93
C ASP A 183 -2.78 -8.77 -14.53
N GLY A 184 -3.88 -8.33 -13.91
CA GLY A 184 -4.62 -7.12 -14.26
C GLY A 184 -3.88 -5.82 -13.95
N LEU A 185 -3.21 -5.69 -12.80
CA LEU A 185 -2.47 -4.49 -12.38
C LEU A 185 -1.24 -4.22 -13.24
N ASN A 186 -0.54 -5.27 -13.70
CA ASN A 186 0.56 -5.11 -14.65
C ASN A 186 0.09 -4.51 -15.99
N ARG A 187 -1.18 -4.71 -16.37
CA ARG A 187 -1.79 -4.14 -17.59
C ARG A 187 -2.06 -2.62 -17.48
N TRP A 188 -1.89 -1.98 -16.32
CA TRP A 188 -2.25 -0.56 -16.10
C TRP A 188 -1.07 0.40 -16.41
N SER A 189 -1.25 1.19 -17.47
CA SER A 189 -0.36 2.27 -17.97
C SER A 189 0.29 3.20 -16.93
N PRO A 190 -0.36 3.64 -15.83
CA PRO A 190 0.24 4.55 -14.84
C PRO A 190 1.50 4.01 -14.12
N HIS A 191 1.65 2.67 -14.06
CA HIS A 191 2.84 2.05 -13.45
C HIS A 191 4.10 2.30 -14.28
N SER A 192 4.02 2.24 -15.61
CA SER A 192 5.17 2.47 -16.51
C SER A 192 5.74 3.90 -16.41
N ILE A 193 4.85 4.89 -16.26
CA ILE A 193 5.20 6.30 -16.09
C ILE A 193 5.90 6.51 -14.74
N SER A 194 5.41 5.87 -13.68
CA SER A 194 6.00 5.95 -12.35
C SER A 194 7.41 5.33 -12.31
N PHE A 195 7.60 4.16 -12.93
CA PHE A 195 8.92 3.53 -13.03
C PHE A 195 9.92 4.33 -13.85
N SER A 196 9.48 4.97 -14.93
CA SER A 196 10.32 5.85 -15.74
C SER A 196 10.84 7.03 -14.91
N LYS A 197 9.99 7.63 -14.08
CA LYS A 197 10.40 8.68 -13.13
C LYS A 197 11.41 8.16 -12.11
N TYR A 198 11.20 6.98 -11.55
CA TYR A 198 12.13 6.40 -10.57
C TYR A 198 13.49 6.09 -11.19
N LYS A 199 13.51 5.56 -12.42
CA LYS A 199 14.73 5.32 -13.17
C LYS A 199 15.51 6.63 -13.41
N SER A 200 14.85 7.67 -13.92
CA SER A 200 15.48 8.99 -14.15
C SER A 200 16.13 9.53 -12.88
N ARG A 201 15.48 9.40 -11.72
CA ARG A 201 16.02 9.83 -10.43
C ARG A 201 17.28 9.06 -10.01
N LEU A 202 17.40 7.79 -10.36
CA LEU A 202 18.61 7.01 -10.10
C LEU A 202 19.74 7.42 -11.06
N GLU A 203 19.41 7.68 -12.33
CA GLU A 203 20.36 8.19 -13.32
C GLU A 203 20.92 9.57 -12.92
N ASP A 204 20.09 10.45 -12.37
CA ASP A 204 20.51 11.75 -11.81
C ASP A 204 21.49 11.61 -10.62
N LEU A 205 21.47 10.46 -9.94
CA LEU A 205 22.39 10.12 -8.85
C LEU A 205 23.64 9.38 -9.36
N ASP A 206 23.84 9.30 -10.69
CA ASP A 206 24.90 8.52 -11.35
C ASP A 206 24.86 7.01 -10.98
N VAL A 207 23.68 6.52 -10.60
CA VAL A 207 23.45 5.11 -10.27
C VAL A 207 23.07 4.37 -11.54
N ARG A 208 24.01 3.59 -12.08
CA ARG A 208 23.73 2.68 -13.20
C ARG A 208 22.93 1.48 -12.71
N ILE A 209 21.70 1.34 -13.21
CA ILE A 209 20.87 0.15 -12.94
C ILE A 209 21.47 -1.05 -13.69
N PRO A 210 21.77 -2.18 -13.01
CA PRO A 210 22.26 -3.39 -13.67
C PRO A 210 21.29 -3.91 -14.73
N ASP A 211 21.82 -4.45 -15.83
CA ASP A 211 21.01 -4.94 -16.95
C ASP A 211 20.00 -6.02 -16.50
N SER A 212 20.40 -6.90 -15.58
CA SER A 212 19.50 -7.91 -14.98
C SER A 212 18.30 -7.31 -14.24
N MET A 213 18.44 -6.12 -13.65
CA MET A 213 17.33 -5.41 -13.00
C MET A 213 16.49 -4.66 -14.02
N LEU A 214 17.10 -4.11 -15.07
CA LEU A 214 16.38 -3.50 -16.19
C LEU A 214 15.52 -4.53 -16.92
N GLU A 215 16.03 -5.75 -17.15
CA GLU A 215 15.28 -6.87 -17.71
C GLU A 215 14.11 -7.27 -16.81
N LYS A 216 14.31 -7.33 -15.49
CA LYS A 216 13.20 -7.57 -14.54
C LYS A 216 12.14 -6.48 -14.57
N ILE A 217 12.54 -5.21 -14.64
CA ILE A 217 11.61 -4.07 -14.75
C ILE A 217 10.84 -4.16 -16.08
N ARG A 218 11.54 -4.43 -17.20
CA ARG A 218 10.91 -4.62 -18.51
C ARG A 218 9.95 -5.80 -18.49
N SER A 219 10.38 -6.96 -18.04
CA SER A 219 9.55 -8.15 -17.91
C SER A 219 8.31 -7.88 -17.05
N HIS A 220 8.45 -7.19 -15.92
CA HIS A 220 7.30 -6.82 -15.09
C HIS A 220 6.32 -5.86 -15.79
N LEU A 221 6.82 -4.93 -16.61
CA LEU A 221 5.99 -3.99 -17.39
C LEU A 221 5.41 -4.63 -18.67
N ASP A 222 6.12 -5.55 -19.30
CA ASP A 222 5.77 -6.21 -20.57
C ASP A 222 4.87 -7.43 -20.33
N PHE A 223 4.91 -8.06 -19.15
CA PHE A 223 3.88 -9.02 -18.70
C PHE A 223 2.47 -8.40 -18.73
N GLY A 224 2.38 -7.06 -18.66
CA GLY A 224 1.16 -6.30 -18.87
C GLY A 224 0.76 -6.05 -20.33
N LYS A 225 1.67 -6.23 -21.30
CA LYS A 225 1.46 -5.92 -22.72
C LYS A 225 1.19 -7.14 -23.60
N ASP A 226 1.85 -8.27 -23.39
CA ASP A 226 1.73 -9.45 -24.28
C ASP A 226 0.31 -10.04 -24.30
N HIS A 227 -0.49 -9.84 -23.25
CA HIS A 227 -1.89 -10.27 -23.19
C HIS A 227 -2.92 -9.19 -23.62
N MET A 228 -2.49 -8.05 -24.18
CA MET A 228 -3.38 -7.14 -24.90
C MET A 228 -3.58 -7.53 -26.37
N ALA A 229 -2.71 -8.36 -26.94
CA ALA A 229 -2.81 -8.81 -28.33
C ALA A 229 -3.76 -10.00 -28.52
N GLU A 230 -4.14 -10.70 -27.44
CA GLU A 230 -5.08 -11.84 -27.47
C GLU A 230 -6.53 -11.44 -27.16
N GLY A 231 -6.82 -10.14 -27.04
CA GLY A 231 -8.11 -9.59 -26.63
C GLY A 231 -8.81 -8.68 -27.65
N ILE A 232 -8.57 -8.88 -28.95
CA ILE A 232 -9.36 -8.30 -30.05
C ILE A 232 -10.03 -9.42 -30.83
#